data_AF-A0A821X131-F1
#
_entry.id   AF-A0A821X131-F1
#
_cell.length_a   1.000
_cell.length_b   1.000
_cell.length_c   1.000
_cell.angle_alpha   90.00
_cell.angle_beta   90.00
_cell.angle_gamma   90.00
#
_symmetry.space_group_name_H-M   'P 1'
#
loop_
_entity.id
_entity.type
_entity.pdbx_description
1 polymer ?
#
loop_
_entity_poly.entity_id
_entity_poly.type
_entity_poly.pdbx_seq_one_letter_code
_entity_poly.pdbx_strand_id
1 'polypeptide(L)'
;MFYINTSVARTINQSPFEVVFGQQPRTNDYTWKCIVVHLTEDPLIDPPTNNSNEEPICSNIVSTTTPQDRQIQNNEEEIRSDSNIDHEEFIDSTNCVSGVVESKDEPVGANRHNRIRENAEECYLNNANSQLTRYINKSSKRQRIYHVGDIVDLKVSDVNRTNTSSTILPCKIVDSKCQDGETFYNVATMNGIIKESFQSTVFLDLTASNFTTLRTLNTDSLSCVTFIQACQIYTNFKSADTCKCNGDCSTNRCKCKKKGRKCYSKGHGGAGFICKIC
;
A
#
# COMPACT_ATOMS: atom_id res chain seq x y z
N MET A 1 30.87 -4.60 -0.21
CA MET A 1 31.63 -3.63 -1.04
C MET A 1 30.85 -3.44 -2.35
N PHE A 2 30.10 -2.35 -2.48
CA PHE A 2 29.35 -2.08 -3.71
C PHE A 2 30.29 -1.45 -4.74
N TYR A 3 30.53 -2.15 -5.85
CA TYR A 3 31.35 -1.64 -6.95
C TYR A 3 30.43 -1.13 -8.06
N ILE A 4 30.61 0.13 -8.46
CA ILE A 4 29.99 0.66 -9.67
C ILE A 4 30.64 -0.07 -10.85
N ASN A 5 29.81 -0.58 -11.76
CA ASN A 5 30.31 -1.23 -12.96
C ASN A 5 30.94 -0.18 -13.90
N THR A 6 32.26 -0.07 -13.85
CA THR A 6 33.06 0.80 -14.73
C THR A 6 33.54 0.10 -16.00
N SER A 7 33.03 -1.11 -16.30
CA SER A 7 33.41 -1.79 -17.53
C SER A 7 32.92 -1.02 -18.75
N VAL A 8 33.84 -0.83 -19.70
CA VAL A 8 33.57 -0.09 -20.94
C VAL A 8 33.03 -1.05 -21.99
N ALA A 9 31.88 -0.73 -22.56
CA ALA A 9 31.30 -1.52 -23.64
C ALA A 9 32.11 -1.30 -24.93
N ARG A 10 32.63 -2.39 -25.52
CA ARG A 10 33.54 -2.34 -26.71
C ARG A 10 32.94 -1.63 -27.92
N THR A 11 31.62 -1.63 -28.06
CA THR A 11 30.93 -1.09 -29.23
C THR A 11 30.81 0.43 -29.21
N ILE A 12 30.71 1.02 -28.01
CA ILE A 12 30.44 2.46 -27.83
C ILE A 12 31.56 3.18 -27.09
N ASN A 13 32.59 2.44 -26.63
CA ASN A 13 33.73 2.96 -25.85
C ASN A 13 33.33 3.83 -24.64
N GLN A 14 32.15 3.59 -24.09
CA GLN A 14 31.63 4.26 -22.90
C GLN A 14 31.15 3.22 -21.89
N SER A 15 31.26 3.55 -20.60
CA SER A 15 30.68 2.74 -19.54
C SER A 15 29.15 2.96 -19.48
N PRO A 16 28.35 2.00 -18.97
CA PRO A 16 26.92 2.20 -18.77
C PRO A 16 26.62 3.46 -17.94
N PHE A 17 27.47 3.80 -16.97
CA PHE A 17 27.35 5.02 -16.18
C PHE A 17 27.52 6.28 -17.03
N GLU A 18 28.53 6.30 -17.89
CA GLU A 18 28.82 7.44 -18.76
C GLU A 18 27.74 7.66 -19.82
N VAL A 19 27.13 6.59 -20.33
CA VAL A 19 26.00 6.68 -21.26
C VAL A 19 24.78 7.33 -20.61
N VAL A 20 24.52 7.02 -19.34
CA VAL A 20 23.33 7.53 -18.61
C VAL A 20 23.55 8.94 -18.11
N PHE A 21 24.75 9.25 -17.61
CA PHE A 21 25.03 10.50 -16.88
C PHE A 21 25.94 11.48 -17.64
N GLY A 22 26.46 11.10 -18.80
CA GLY A 22 27.32 11.95 -19.64
C GLY A 22 28.68 12.30 -19.03
N GLN A 23 29.07 11.64 -17.95
CA GLN A 23 30.31 11.89 -17.20
C GLN A 23 30.89 10.59 -16.65
N GLN A 24 32.21 10.54 -16.45
CA GLN A 24 32.86 9.39 -15.82
C GLN A 24 32.52 9.29 -14.33
N PRO A 25 32.36 8.06 -13.79
CA PRO A 25 32.04 7.86 -12.37
C PRO A 25 33.18 8.41 -11.50
N ARG A 26 32.83 9.24 -10.51
CA ARG A 26 33.80 9.82 -9.58
C ARG A 26 34.26 8.73 -8.60
N THR A 27 35.40 8.11 -8.89
CA THR A 27 35.97 7.04 -8.09
C THR A 27 36.58 7.51 -6.76
N ASN A 28 36.82 8.82 -6.61
CA ASN A 28 37.41 9.43 -5.41
C ASN A 28 36.39 10.14 -4.49
N ASP A 29 35.09 9.96 -4.72
CA ASP A 29 34.07 10.66 -3.93
C ASP A 29 33.88 10.00 -2.56
N TYR A 30 34.17 10.73 -1.48
CA TYR A 30 34.08 10.26 -0.08
C TYR A 30 32.63 9.96 0.35
N THR A 31 31.65 10.49 -0.37
CA THR A 31 30.21 10.26 -0.14
C THR A 31 29.85 8.78 -0.11
N TRP A 32 30.49 7.93 -0.93
CA TRP A 32 30.23 6.49 -0.92
C TRP A 32 30.79 5.76 0.31
N LYS A 33 31.85 6.28 0.93
CA LYS A 33 32.37 5.72 2.19
C LYS A 33 31.41 5.97 3.35
N CYS A 34 30.73 7.12 3.37
CA CYS A 34 29.75 7.45 4.40
C CYS A 34 28.52 6.53 4.36
N ILE A 35 28.07 6.12 3.17
CA ILE A 35 26.92 5.19 3.02
C ILE A 35 27.24 3.81 3.60
N VAL A 36 28.50 3.35 3.50
CA VAL A 36 28.91 2.03 4.04
C VAL A 36 28.92 2.02 5.57
N VAL A 37 29.34 3.13 6.20
CA VAL A 37 29.41 3.22 7.67
C VAL A 37 28.02 3.10 8.32
N HIS A 38 26.98 3.66 7.69
CA HIS A 38 25.59 3.57 8.19
C HIS A 38 24.89 2.23 7.91
N LEU A 39 25.49 1.32 7.13
CA LEU A 39 24.94 -0.01 6.87
C LEU A 39 25.60 -1.12 7.70
N THR A 40 26.67 -0.82 8.44
CA THR A 40 27.40 -1.78 9.27
C THR A 40 27.13 -1.65 10.77
N GLU A 41 26.40 -0.63 11.19
CA GLU A 41 25.94 -0.49 12.57
C GLU A 41 24.57 -1.15 12.72
N ASP A 42 24.55 -2.47 12.77
CA ASP A 42 23.42 -3.20 13.35
C ASP A 42 23.35 -2.80 14.84
N PRO A 43 22.20 -2.26 15.32
CA PRO A 43 22.05 -2.03 16.75
C PRO A 43 22.09 -3.37 17.46
N LEU A 44 23.00 -3.50 18.43
CA LEU A 44 23.06 -4.62 19.37
C LEU A 44 21.68 -4.77 20.03
N ILE A 45 20.95 -5.78 19.61
CA ILE A 45 19.74 -6.24 20.30
C ILE A 45 20.24 -7.02 21.51
N ASP A 46 20.08 -6.45 22.71
CA ASP A 46 20.30 -7.17 23.95
C ASP A 46 19.36 -8.40 24.01
N PRO A 47 19.85 -9.58 24.45
CA PRO A 47 19.04 -10.78 24.51
C PRO A 47 17.92 -10.65 25.56
N PRO A 48 16.70 -11.16 25.28
CA PRO A 48 15.59 -11.07 26.21
C PRO A 48 15.88 -11.92 27.45
N THR A 49 15.77 -11.30 28.61
CA THR A 49 15.83 -11.95 29.90
C THR A 49 14.58 -12.82 30.08
N ASN A 50 14.78 -14.14 30.12
CA ASN A 50 13.76 -15.10 30.52
C ASN A 50 13.25 -14.79 31.93
N ASN A 51 11.97 -14.42 32.04
CA ASN A 51 11.22 -14.66 33.27
C ASN A 51 9.90 -15.33 32.91
N SER A 52 9.88 -16.63 33.16
CA SER A 52 8.71 -17.49 33.21
C SER A 52 7.75 -17.04 34.30
N ASN A 53 6.49 -16.83 33.94
CA ASN A 53 5.25 -17.23 34.64
C ASN A 53 4.14 -16.22 34.32
N GLU A 54 3.17 -16.63 33.51
CA GLU A 54 1.74 -16.68 33.89
C GLU A 54 0.88 -17.05 32.67
N GLU A 55 -0.02 -18.01 32.91
CA GLU A 55 -0.98 -18.60 31.96
C GLU A 55 -2.17 -17.65 31.66
N PRO A 56 -2.96 -17.93 30.59
CA PRO A 56 -3.86 -16.95 29.99
C PRO A 56 -5.23 -16.90 30.68
N ILE A 57 -5.69 -15.68 30.99
CA ILE A 57 -7.08 -15.43 31.38
C ILE A 57 -7.83 -14.86 30.16
N CYS A 58 -8.53 -15.73 29.43
CA CYS A 58 -9.60 -15.32 28.53
C CYS A 58 -10.91 -15.28 29.33
N SER A 59 -11.37 -14.08 29.67
CA SER A 59 -12.68 -13.88 30.30
C SER A 59 -13.79 -13.95 29.25
N ASN A 60 -14.58 -15.02 29.33
CA ASN A 60 -15.93 -15.11 28.78
C ASN A 60 -16.82 -14.01 29.38
N ILE A 61 -17.48 -13.22 28.53
CA ILE A 61 -18.65 -12.42 28.96
C ILE A 61 -19.85 -12.89 28.15
N VAL A 62 -20.63 -13.76 28.79
CA VAL A 62 -22.05 -13.96 28.52
C VAL A 62 -22.80 -12.78 29.14
N SER A 63 -23.65 -12.11 28.37
CA SER A 63 -24.80 -11.38 28.92
C SER A 63 -25.92 -11.31 27.88
N THR A 64 -26.89 -12.17 28.11
CA THR A 64 -28.28 -12.05 27.68
C THR A 64 -28.94 -10.82 28.32
N THR A 65 -29.62 -9.99 27.53
CA THR A 65 -30.92 -9.40 27.90
C THR A 65 -31.61 -8.84 26.65
N THR A 66 -32.88 -9.20 26.53
CA THR A 66 -33.85 -8.83 25.50
C THR A 66 -34.65 -7.59 25.97
N PRO A 67 -35.63 -7.07 25.20
CA PRO A 67 -35.62 -5.71 24.66
C PRO A 67 -36.55 -4.74 25.40
N GLN A 68 -36.34 -3.42 25.22
CA GLN A 68 -37.39 -2.43 25.47
C GLN A 68 -37.55 -1.47 24.28
N ASP A 69 -38.80 -1.40 23.86
CA ASP A 69 -39.40 -0.44 22.94
C ASP A 69 -39.01 1.01 23.23
N ARG A 70 -38.72 1.76 22.18
CA ARG A 70 -39.16 3.16 22.06
C ARG A 70 -39.30 3.56 20.60
N GLN A 71 -40.51 3.97 20.27
CA GLN A 71 -40.93 4.49 18.98
C GLN A 71 -40.59 5.98 18.81
N ILE A 72 -40.12 6.30 17.60
CA ILE A 72 -40.48 7.42 16.70
C ILE A 72 -40.24 8.86 17.19
N GLN A 73 -39.40 9.61 16.47
CA GLN A 73 -39.86 10.77 15.69
C GLN A 73 -38.85 11.23 14.64
N ASN A 74 -39.39 11.50 13.45
CA ASN A 74 -38.75 12.04 12.27
C ASN A 74 -38.23 13.45 12.54
N ASN A 75 -37.11 13.82 11.92
CA ASN A 75 -36.91 15.17 11.39
C ASN A 75 -35.93 15.09 10.22
N GLU A 76 -36.44 15.52 9.07
CA GLU A 76 -35.69 15.80 7.86
C GLU A 76 -34.92 17.11 8.08
N GLU A 77 -33.61 17.08 7.95
CA GLU A 77 -32.85 18.30 7.65
C GLU A 77 -31.76 17.99 6.62
N GLU A 78 -31.94 18.63 5.48
CA GLU A 78 -31.13 18.63 4.29
C GLU A 78 -29.87 19.46 4.56
N ILE A 79 -28.71 18.81 4.74
CA ILE A 79 -27.42 19.52 4.82
C ILE A 79 -26.51 18.99 3.72
N ARG A 80 -26.39 19.83 2.69
CA ARG A 80 -25.28 19.83 1.73
C ARG A 80 -23.99 20.06 2.52
N SER A 81 -23.02 19.19 2.36
CA SER A 81 -21.66 19.44 2.83
C SER A 81 -20.68 19.06 1.73
N ASP A 82 -19.97 20.11 1.32
CA ASP A 82 -19.02 20.19 0.23
C ASP A 82 -17.92 19.14 0.29
N SER A 83 -17.54 18.68 -0.91
CA SER A 83 -16.29 17.98 -1.14
C SER A 83 -15.11 18.89 -0.80
N ASN A 84 -14.54 18.73 0.40
CA ASN A 84 -13.18 19.19 0.70
C ASN A 84 -12.21 18.33 -0.13
N ILE A 85 -11.94 18.83 -1.33
CA ILE A 85 -10.77 18.47 -2.11
C ILE A 85 -9.60 19.17 -1.41
N ASP A 86 -8.84 18.41 -0.62
CA ASP A 86 -7.54 18.86 -0.11
C ASP A 86 -6.60 19.00 -1.31
N HIS A 87 -6.65 20.18 -1.93
CA HIS A 87 -5.63 20.67 -2.82
C HIS A 87 -4.47 21.12 -1.92
N GLU A 88 -3.70 20.16 -1.41
CA GLU A 88 -2.47 20.44 -0.68
C GLU A 88 -1.50 21.13 -1.64
N GLU A 89 -1.40 22.43 -1.40
CA GLU A 89 -0.54 23.41 -2.01
C GLU A 89 0.90 22.90 -1.98
N PHE A 90 1.56 22.91 -3.14
CA PHE A 90 2.97 22.65 -3.28
C PHE A 90 3.73 23.83 -2.66
N ILE A 91 3.80 23.90 -1.33
CA ILE A 91 4.63 24.90 -0.67
C ILE A 91 6.08 24.42 -0.77
N ASP A 92 6.74 24.86 -1.84
CA ASP A 92 8.19 24.87 -1.96
C ASP A 92 8.73 25.89 -0.95
N SER A 93 8.67 25.53 0.34
CA SER A 93 9.24 26.32 1.44
C SER A 93 10.76 26.18 1.41
N THR A 94 11.37 26.83 0.43
CA THR A 94 12.75 27.30 0.49
C THR A 94 12.84 28.49 1.45
N ASN A 95 12.48 28.29 2.72
CA ASN A 95 12.67 29.30 3.75
C ASN A 95 13.85 28.89 4.65
N CYS A 96 15.04 28.92 4.08
CA CYS A 96 16.29 28.93 4.84
C CYS A 96 16.48 30.36 5.40
N VAL A 97 15.87 30.63 6.54
CA VAL A 97 16.13 31.84 7.32
C VAL A 97 17.60 31.84 7.69
N SER A 98 18.39 32.65 6.98
CA SER A 98 19.77 32.97 7.34
C SER A 98 19.75 33.82 8.61
N GLY A 99 19.76 33.15 9.76
CA GLY A 99 20.12 33.78 11.03
C GLY A 99 21.60 34.11 11.00
N VAL A 100 21.93 35.37 10.72
CA VAL A 100 23.27 35.92 10.94
C VAL A 100 23.48 36.00 12.44
N VAL A 101 24.02 34.92 13.02
CA VAL A 101 24.64 34.98 14.35
C VAL A 101 26.13 35.17 14.12
N GLU A 102 26.56 36.42 14.31
CA GLU A 102 27.97 36.80 14.27
C GLU A 102 28.63 36.38 15.59
N SER A 103 29.17 35.16 15.62
CA SER A 103 30.09 34.70 16.65
C SER A 103 31.50 34.64 16.06
N LYS A 104 32.34 35.55 16.54
CA LYS A 104 33.78 35.59 16.31
C LYS A 104 34.41 34.36 16.96
N ASP A 105 34.87 33.42 16.14
CA ASP A 105 36.07 32.59 16.30
C ASP A 105 36.02 31.46 15.26
N GLU A 106 36.44 31.76 14.02
CA GLU A 106 36.54 30.80 12.91
C GLU A 106 37.99 30.30 12.77
N PRO A 107 38.23 28.98 12.72
CA PRO A 107 39.52 28.43 12.32
C PRO A 107 39.77 28.69 10.84
N VAL A 108 40.87 29.39 10.57
CA VAL A 108 41.41 29.65 9.22
C VAL A 108 41.61 28.33 8.49
N GLY A 109 40.76 28.02 7.51
CA GLY A 109 41.03 26.94 6.53
C GLY A 109 39.83 26.16 5.98
N ALA A 110 38.61 26.33 6.50
CA ALA A 110 37.44 25.70 5.90
C ALA A 110 37.03 26.48 4.64
N ASN A 111 37.47 26.00 3.47
CA ASN A 111 37.11 26.54 2.16
C ASN A 111 35.59 26.70 2.10
N ARG A 112 35.06 27.89 1.76
CA ARG A 112 33.61 28.21 1.73
C ARG A 112 32.76 27.12 1.06
N HIS A 113 33.34 26.42 0.10
CA HIS A 113 32.76 25.27 -0.58
C HIS A 113 32.48 24.06 0.33
N ASN A 114 33.32 23.79 1.33
CA ASN A 114 33.12 22.72 2.31
C ASN A 114 31.90 23.01 3.19
N ARG A 115 31.75 24.25 3.68
CA ARG A 115 30.58 24.65 4.47
C ARG A 115 29.28 24.57 3.66
N ILE A 116 29.32 24.91 2.37
CA ILE A 116 28.17 24.72 1.47
C ILE A 116 27.86 23.23 1.28
N ARG A 117 28.89 22.39 1.16
CA ARG A 117 28.72 20.94 1.01
C ARG A 117 28.12 20.31 2.27
N GLU A 118 28.63 20.65 3.44
CA GLU A 118 28.11 20.19 4.73
C GLU A 118 26.65 20.60 4.92
N ASN A 119 26.30 21.87 4.65
CA ASN A 119 24.92 22.34 4.72
C ASN A 119 24.00 21.59 3.73
N ALA A 120 24.49 21.29 2.52
CA ALA A 120 23.72 20.54 1.54
C ALA A 120 23.50 19.09 2.00
N GLU A 121 24.55 18.43 2.50
CA GLU A 121 24.46 17.07 3.05
C GLU A 121 23.46 16.99 4.21
N GLU A 122 23.51 17.97 5.13
CA GLU A 122 22.56 18.06 6.25
C GLU A 122 21.12 18.25 5.76
N CYS A 123 20.90 19.13 4.76
CA CYS A 123 19.57 19.31 4.16
C CYS A 123 19.06 18.03 3.48
N TYR A 124 19.93 17.29 2.77
CA TYR A 124 19.56 16.02 2.15
C TYR A 124 19.20 14.96 3.20
N LEU A 125 20.00 14.83 4.26
CA LEU A 125 19.73 13.90 5.35
C LEU A 125 18.43 14.23 6.07
N ASN A 126 18.19 15.50 6.38
CA ASN A 126 16.95 15.95 7.02
C ASN A 126 15.72 15.68 6.14
N ASN A 127 15.82 15.89 4.82
CA ASN A 127 14.73 15.57 3.90
C ASN A 127 14.50 14.04 3.81
N ALA A 128 15.56 13.24 3.69
CA ALA A 128 15.46 11.78 3.67
C ALA A 128 14.81 11.23 4.96
N ASN A 129 15.24 11.74 6.12
CA ASN A 129 14.67 11.40 7.41
C ASN A 129 13.19 11.82 7.50
N SER A 130 12.85 13.04 7.09
CA SER A 130 11.46 13.50 7.03
C SER A 130 10.58 12.60 6.16
N GLN A 131 11.09 12.15 5.00
CA GLN A 131 10.36 11.22 4.14
C GLN A 131 10.18 9.84 4.78
N LEU A 132 11.21 9.30 5.46
CA LEU A 132 11.10 8.06 6.24
C LEU A 132 10.08 8.20 7.36
N THR A 133 10.13 9.28 8.14
CA THR A 133 9.18 9.55 9.20
C THR A 133 7.75 9.69 8.67
N ARG A 134 7.55 10.37 7.52
CA ARG A 134 6.24 10.45 6.87
C ARG A 134 5.73 9.08 6.43
N TYR A 135 6.60 8.23 5.89
CA TYR A 135 6.25 6.86 5.49
C TYR A 135 5.84 6.01 6.71
N ILE A 136 6.64 6.02 7.78
CA ILE A 136 6.36 5.30 9.03
C ILE A 136 5.09 5.83 9.70
N ASN A 137 4.89 7.14 9.75
CA ASN A 137 3.68 7.74 10.33
C ASN A 137 2.43 7.45 9.49
N LYS A 138 2.58 7.28 8.18
CA LYS A 138 1.47 6.89 7.28
C LYS A 138 1.09 5.41 7.47
N SER A 139 2.02 4.55 7.87
CA SER A 139 1.74 3.13 8.16
C SER A 139 1.21 2.91 9.58
N SER A 140 1.77 3.59 10.59
CA SER A 140 1.35 3.47 12.00
C SER A 140 -0.03 4.06 12.28
N LYS A 141 -0.45 5.11 11.55
CA LYS A 141 -1.85 5.61 11.59
C LYS A 141 -2.91 4.61 11.13
N ARG A 142 -2.51 3.45 10.56
CA ARG A 142 -3.45 2.42 10.05
C ARG A 142 -3.58 1.21 10.95
N GLN A 143 -2.85 1.14 12.07
CA GLN A 143 -3.02 0.06 13.03
C GLN A 143 -4.27 0.30 13.86
N ARG A 144 -5.43 0.15 13.20
CA ARG A 144 -6.73 0.13 13.85
C ARG A 144 -7.01 -1.30 14.33
N ILE A 145 -7.56 -1.41 15.53
CA ILE A 145 -8.10 -2.66 16.04
C ILE A 145 -9.53 -2.76 15.51
N TYR A 146 -9.87 -3.90 14.93
CA TYR A 146 -11.20 -4.14 14.42
C TYR A 146 -11.88 -5.24 15.24
N HIS A 147 -13.21 -5.17 15.34
CA HIS A 147 -14.01 -6.15 16.07
C HIS A 147 -14.78 -7.06 15.11
N VAL A 148 -15.14 -8.25 15.61
CA VAL A 148 -16.00 -9.17 14.87
C VAL A 148 -17.33 -8.49 14.55
N GLY A 149 -17.72 -8.53 13.28
CA GLY A 149 -18.90 -7.84 12.75
C GLY A 149 -18.63 -6.49 12.10
N ASP A 150 -17.43 -5.91 12.27
CA ASP A 150 -17.05 -4.68 11.57
C ASP A 150 -16.97 -4.89 10.06
N ILE A 151 -17.28 -3.82 9.32
CA ILE A 151 -17.19 -3.80 7.87
C ILE A 151 -15.89 -3.12 7.46
N VAL A 152 -15.13 -3.80 6.62
CA VAL A 152 -13.82 -3.38 6.12
C VAL A 152 -13.74 -3.63 4.62
N ASP A 153 -12.85 -2.92 3.95
CA ASP A 153 -12.56 -3.09 2.53
C ASP A 153 -11.20 -3.73 2.30
N LEU A 154 -11.14 -4.66 1.35
CA LEU A 154 -9.89 -5.19 0.81
C LEU A 154 -9.61 -4.62 -0.58
N LYS A 155 -8.37 -4.19 -0.81
CA LYS A 155 -7.95 -3.70 -2.13
C LYS A 155 -7.80 -4.86 -3.12
N VAL A 156 -8.54 -4.79 -4.22
CA VAL A 156 -8.44 -5.74 -5.33
C VAL A 156 -7.29 -5.35 -6.25
N SER A 157 -6.40 -6.29 -6.57
CA SER A 157 -5.28 -6.05 -7.48
C SER A 157 -5.74 -5.90 -8.94
N ASP A 158 -4.95 -5.16 -9.72
CA ASP A 158 -5.23 -4.86 -11.13
C ASP A 158 -5.27 -6.09 -12.05
N VAL A 159 -4.76 -7.22 -11.59
CA VAL A 159 -4.78 -8.51 -12.30
C VAL A 159 -6.13 -9.20 -12.16
N ASN A 160 -6.85 -8.91 -11.06
CA ASN A 160 -8.11 -9.57 -10.69
C ASN A 160 -9.35 -8.70 -10.96
N ARG A 161 -9.18 -7.57 -11.66
CA ARG A 161 -10.24 -6.61 -11.94
C ARG A 161 -10.13 -6.07 -13.37
N THR A 162 -11.26 -5.66 -13.95
CA THR A 162 -11.28 -4.83 -15.17
C THR A 162 -11.09 -3.35 -14.82
N ASN A 163 -10.75 -2.52 -15.80
CA ASN A 163 -10.64 -1.06 -15.60
C ASN A 163 -11.95 -0.41 -15.15
N THR A 164 -13.10 -1.06 -15.40
CA THR A 164 -14.43 -0.57 -15.03
C THR A 164 -14.96 -1.15 -13.72
N SER A 165 -14.35 -2.22 -13.20
CA SER A 165 -14.79 -2.86 -11.96
C SER A 165 -14.19 -2.19 -10.72
N SER A 166 -14.87 -2.36 -9.59
CA SER A 166 -14.45 -1.82 -8.29
C SER A 166 -13.02 -2.20 -7.93
N THR A 167 -12.30 -1.27 -7.32
CA THR A 167 -10.96 -1.46 -6.75
C THR A 167 -10.99 -2.02 -5.34
N ILE A 168 -12.16 -2.04 -4.71
CA ILE A 168 -12.39 -2.44 -3.33
C ILE A 168 -13.37 -3.60 -3.27
N LEU A 169 -13.12 -4.51 -2.33
CA LEU A 169 -13.95 -5.66 -2.00
C LEU A 169 -14.46 -5.50 -0.55
N PRO A 170 -15.74 -5.14 -0.38
CA PRO A 170 -16.36 -5.02 0.93
C PRO A 170 -16.47 -6.37 1.64
N CYS A 171 -16.03 -6.41 2.89
CA CYS A 171 -15.97 -7.60 3.72
C CYS A 171 -16.45 -7.32 5.15
N LYS A 172 -16.92 -8.35 5.85
CA LYS A 172 -17.26 -8.36 7.27
C LYS A 172 -16.23 -9.19 8.03
N ILE A 173 -15.75 -8.70 9.16
CA ILE A 173 -14.84 -9.46 10.03
C ILE A 173 -15.61 -10.57 10.73
N VAL A 174 -15.11 -11.79 10.62
CA VAL A 174 -15.74 -13.00 11.20
C VAL A 174 -15.01 -13.44 12.46
N ASP A 175 -13.69 -13.40 12.43
CA ASP A 175 -12.84 -13.93 13.49
C ASP A 175 -11.50 -13.20 13.50
N SER A 176 -10.82 -13.21 14.64
CA SER A 176 -9.51 -12.62 14.84
C SER A 176 -8.62 -13.59 15.62
N LYS A 177 -7.41 -13.83 15.12
CA LYS A 177 -6.42 -14.72 15.72
C LYS A 177 -5.15 -13.96 16.01
N CYS A 178 -4.58 -14.17 17.19
CA CYS A 178 -3.26 -13.65 17.53
C CYS A 178 -2.21 -14.74 17.27
N GLN A 179 -1.21 -14.45 16.46
CA GLN A 179 -0.07 -15.31 16.18
C GLN A 179 1.20 -14.48 16.30
N ASP A 180 2.15 -14.95 17.12
CA ASP A 180 3.47 -14.31 17.30
C ASP A 180 3.44 -12.81 17.62
N GLY A 181 2.41 -12.35 18.35
CA GLY A 181 2.21 -10.94 18.72
C GLY A 181 1.50 -10.10 17.66
N GLU A 182 1.17 -10.67 16.49
CA GLU A 182 0.40 -10.01 15.44
C GLU A 182 -1.06 -10.50 15.39
N THR A 183 -1.99 -9.58 15.14
CA THR A 183 -3.41 -9.92 14.99
C THR A 183 -3.78 -10.07 13.52
N PHE A 184 -4.25 -11.27 13.17
CA PHE A 184 -4.79 -11.61 11.85
C PHE A 184 -6.30 -11.76 11.90
N TYR A 185 -6.98 -11.25 10.89
CA TYR A 185 -8.43 -11.23 10.81
C TYR A 185 -8.90 -12.12 9.66
N ASN A 186 -9.90 -12.95 9.93
CA ASN A 186 -10.65 -13.68 8.92
C ASN A 186 -11.87 -12.87 8.53
N VAL A 187 -12.13 -12.79 7.23
CA VAL A 187 -13.18 -11.94 6.69
C VAL A 187 -14.13 -12.73 5.79
N ALA A 188 -15.38 -12.32 5.77
CA ALA A 188 -16.43 -12.86 4.90
C ALA A 188 -16.88 -11.80 3.91
N THR A 189 -17.18 -12.26 2.71
CA THR A 189 -17.90 -11.50 1.69
C THR A 189 -19.30 -12.06 1.54
N MET A 190 -20.16 -11.38 0.78
CA MET A 190 -21.49 -11.90 0.45
C MET A 190 -21.48 -13.30 -0.20
N ASN A 191 -20.35 -13.70 -0.79
CA ASN A 191 -20.22 -14.95 -1.55
C ASN A 191 -19.52 -16.07 -0.78
N GLY A 192 -18.96 -15.81 0.39
CA GLY A 192 -18.18 -16.80 1.12
C GLY A 192 -17.19 -16.21 2.12
N ILE A 193 -16.68 -17.08 3.00
CA ILE A 193 -15.59 -16.76 3.93
C ILE A 193 -14.27 -16.88 3.19
N ILE A 194 -13.42 -15.86 3.29
CA ILE A 194 -12.09 -15.87 2.67
C ILE A 194 -11.18 -16.78 3.49
N LYS A 195 -10.49 -17.72 2.82
CA LYS A 195 -9.59 -18.69 3.47
C LYS A 195 -8.35 -18.03 4.07
N GLU A 196 -7.87 -16.99 3.40
CA GLU A 196 -6.71 -16.21 3.80
C GLU A 196 -7.05 -15.26 4.96
N SER A 197 -6.12 -15.12 5.91
CA SER A 197 -6.22 -14.14 7.00
C SER A 197 -5.39 -12.89 6.67
N PHE A 198 -5.84 -11.73 7.14
CA PHE A 198 -5.23 -10.43 6.81
C PHE A 198 -4.87 -9.64 8.07
N GLN A 199 -3.79 -8.86 8.00
CA GLN A 199 -3.45 -7.90 9.04
C GLN A 199 -4.31 -6.64 8.95
N SER A 200 -4.44 -5.91 10.06
CA SER A 200 -5.22 -4.65 10.12
C SER A 200 -4.75 -3.58 9.13
N THR A 201 -3.46 -3.57 8.81
CA THR A 201 -2.81 -2.60 7.92
C THR A 201 -3.27 -2.68 6.46
N VAL A 202 -3.83 -3.84 6.07
CA VAL A 202 -4.30 -4.11 4.70
C VAL A 202 -5.71 -3.56 4.47
N PHE A 203 -6.49 -3.40 5.53
CA PHE A 203 -7.88 -2.96 5.44
C PHE A 203 -8.00 -1.46 5.19
N LEU A 204 -9.00 -1.10 4.39
CA LEU A 204 -9.57 0.24 4.41
C LEU A 204 -10.79 0.21 5.34
N ASP A 205 -10.86 1.21 6.21
CA ASP A 205 -11.89 1.28 7.21
C ASP A 205 -13.22 1.75 6.62
N LEU A 206 -14.23 0.90 6.76
CA LEU A 206 -15.59 1.13 6.32
C LEU A 206 -16.59 1.01 7.48
N THR A 207 -16.14 1.08 8.72
CA THR A 207 -17.00 0.89 9.90
C THR A 207 -18.20 1.85 9.94
N ALA A 208 -18.01 3.09 9.46
CA ALA A 208 -19.05 4.12 9.37
C ALA A 208 -20.01 3.94 8.18
N SER A 209 -19.72 3.02 7.25
CA SER A 209 -20.53 2.82 6.06
C SER A 209 -21.72 1.87 6.30
N ASN A 210 -22.83 2.14 5.62
CA ASN A 210 -24.08 1.41 5.75
C ASN A 210 -24.20 0.31 4.68
N PHE A 211 -23.46 -0.79 4.84
CA PHE A 211 -23.67 -2.00 4.03
C PHE A 211 -24.62 -2.97 4.74
N THR A 212 -25.92 -2.74 4.59
CA THR A 212 -26.96 -3.57 5.24
C THR A 212 -26.82 -5.06 4.90
N THR A 213 -26.52 -5.37 3.63
CA THR A 213 -26.35 -6.75 3.14
C THR A 213 -25.22 -7.50 3.84
N LEU A 214 -24.11 -6.83 4.15
CA LEU A 214 -22.99 -7.43 4.87
C LEU A 214 -23.28 -7.54 6.37
N ARG A 215 -23.94 -6.55 6.97
CA ARG A 215 -24.29 -6.60 8.41
C ARG A 215 -25.19 -7.80 8.71
N THR A 216 -26.23 -8.01 7.91
CA THR A 216 -27.20 -9.11 8.07
C THR A 216 -26.71 -10.46 7.54
N LEU A 217 -25.48 -10.53 7.01
CA LEU A 217 -24.93 -11.75 6.46
C LEU A 217 -24.76 -12.80 7.57
N ASN A 218 -25.41 -13.96 7.38
CA ASN A 218 -25.20 -15.13 8.20
C ASN A 218 -23.92 -15.84 7.74
N THR A 219 -22.94 -15.97 8.63
CA THR A 219 -21.63 -16.53 8.34
C THR A 219 -21.59 -18.05 8.37
N ASP A 220 -22.53 -18.70 9.06
CA ASP A 220 -22.46 -20.13 9.38
C ASP A 220 -22.75 -21.02 8.16
N SER A 221 -23.53 -20.50 7.21
CA SER A 221 -23.90 -21.21 5.98
C SER A 221 -22.96 -20.94 4.79
N LEU A 222 -21.94 -20.09 4.96
CA LEU A 222 -21.09 -19.66 3.86
C LEU A 222 -19.97 -20.66 3.58
N SER A 223 -19.71 -20.91 2.30
CA SER A 223 -18.58 -21.74 1.89
C SER A 223 -17.26 -20.94 1.94
N CYS A 224 -16.15 -21.67 2.10
CA CYS A 224 -14.83 -21.07 2.07
C CYS A 224 -14.37 -20.84 0.62
N VAL A 225 -14.05 -19.59 0.29
CA VAL A 225 -13.55 -19.14 -1.02
C VAL A 225 -12.14 -18.57 -0.88
N THR A 226 -11.35 -18.59 -1.95
CA THR A 226 -10.07 -17.85 -1.94
C THR A 226 -10.31 -16.36 -2.21
N PHE A 227 -9.37 -15.51 -1.80
CA PHE A 227 -9.44 -14.07 -2.06
C PHE A 227 -9.65 -13.75 -3.55
N ILE A 228 -8.93 -14.45 -4.42
CA ILE A 228 -9.04 -14.28 -5.88
C ILE A 228 -10.44 -14.66 -6.37
N GLN A 229 -11.01 -15.76 -5.88
CA GLN A 229 -12.36 -16.18 -6.27
C GLN A 229 -13.40 -15.16 -5.80
N ALA A 230 -13.28 -14.66 -4.57
CA ALA A 230 -14.16 -13.62 -4.05
C ALA A 230 -14.11 -12.35 -4.92
N CYS A 231 -12.90 -11.90 -5.30
CA CYS A 231 -12.70 -10.76 -6.19
C CYS A 231 -13.34 -10.99 -7.57
N GLN A 232 -13.14 -12.17 -8.16
CA GLN A 232 -13.68 -12.52 -9.48
C GLN A 232 -15.21 -12.55 -9.50
N ILE A 233 -15.84 -13.10 -8.44
CA ILE A 233 -17.30 -13.12 -8.32
C ILE A 233 -17.83 -11.70 -8.13
N TYR A 234 -17.21 -10.91 -7.24
CA TYR A 234 -17.64 -9.54 -6.95
C TYR A 234 -17.51 -8.61 -8.16
N THR A 235 -16.39 -8.68 -8.87
CA THR A 235 -16.14 -7.87 -10.08
C THR A 235 -16.79 -8.45 -11.34
N ASN A 236 -17.44 -9.62 -11.25
CA ASN A 236 -17.88 -10.43 -12.39
C ASN A 236 -16.75 -10.72 -13.42
N PHE A 237 -15.49 -10.66 -12.99
CA PHE A 237 -14.32 -10.92 -13.81
C PHE A 237 -13.99 -12.42 -13.85
N LYS A 238 -13.98 -13.02 -15.04
CA LYS A 238 -13.56 -14.42 -15.23
C LYS A 238 -12.27 -14.45 -16.04
N SER A 239 -11.13 -14.62 -15.36
CA SER A 239 -9.78 -14.61 -15.96
C SER A 239 -9.51 -15.77 -16.94
N ALA A 240 -10.33 -16.82 -16.94
CA ALA A 240 -10.21 -17.95 -17.85
C ALA A 240 -10.81 -17.68 -19.25
N ASP A 241 -11.63 -16.63 -19.41
CA ASP A 241 -12.36 -16.34 -20.64
C ASP A 241 -11.65 -15.33 -21.53
N THR A 242 -10.34 -15.37 -21.46
CA THR A 242 -9.49 -14.39 -22.11
C THR A 242 -9.15 -14.88 -23.51
N CYS A 243 -9.49 -14.07 -24.52
CA CYS A 243 -9.23 -14.42 -25.90
C CYS A 243 -7.75 -14.25 -26.22
N LYS A 244 -7.06 -15.33 -26.59
CA LYS A 244 -5.69 -15.26 -27.14
C LYS A 244 -5.71 -14.98 -28.64
N CYS A 245 -6.52 -14.01 -29.06
CA CYS A 245 -6.66 -13.66 -30.48
C CYS A 245 -5.51 -12.74 -30.88
N ASN A 246 -4.78 -13.12 -31.94
CA ASN A 246 -3.70 -12.32 -32.53
C ASN A 246 -4.23 -11.22 -33.50
N GLY A 247 -5.52 -10.92 -33.47
CA GLY A 247 -6.17 -9.99 -34.41
C GLY A 247 -7.57 -9.60 -33.93
N ASP A 248 -8.38 -9.03 -34.83
CA ASP A 248 -9.70 -8.51 -34.48
C ASP A 248 -10.65 -9.58 -33.93
N CYS A 249 -11.27 -9.30 -32.78
CA CYS A 249 -12.30 -10.13 -32.14
C CYS A 249 -13.66 -10.14 -32.90
N SER A 250 -13.67 -9.93 -34.21
CA SER A 250 -14.89 -9.73 -35.00
C SER A 250 -15.56 -11.02 -35.44
N THR A 251 -14.95 -12.18 -35.28
CA THR A 251 -15.52 -13.47 -35.68
C THR A 251 -15.80 -14.37 -34.48
N ASN A 252 -16.68 -15.36 -34.66
CA ASN A 252 -16.96 -16.38 -33.63
C ASN A 252 -15.76 -17.29 -33.31
N ARG A 253 -14.61 -17.09 -33.98
CA ARG A 253 -13.32 -17.68 -33.58
C ARG A 253 -12.81 -17.08 -32.26
N CYS A 254 -13.19 -15.84 -31.95
CA CYS A 254 -12.93 -15.25 -30.66
C CYS A 254 -13.89 -15.80 -29.59
N LYS A 255 -13.34 -16.31 -28.48
CA LYS A 255 -14.12 -16.82 -27.35
C LYS A 255 -15.01 -15.75 -26.71
N CYS A 256 -14.54 -14.50 -26.65
CA CYS A 256 -15.32 -13.38 -26.10
C CYS A 256 -16.55 -13.09 -26.97
N LYS A 257 -16.37 -12.98 -28.30
CA LYS A 257 -17.49 -12.75 -29.23
C LYS A 257 -18.46 -13.92 -29.27
N LYS A 258 -17.96 -15.16 -29.26
CA LYS A 258 -18.79 -16.37 -29.19
C LYS A 258 -19.69 -16.38 -27.94
N LYS A 259 -19.23 -15.78 -26.84
CA LYS A 259 -19.97 -15.62 -25.58
C LYS A 259 -20.77 -14.31 -25.50
N GLY A 260 -20.80 -13.50 -26.55
CA GLY A 260 -21.50 -12.22 -26.58
C GLY A 260 -20.89 -11.12 -25.69
N ARG A 261 -19.58 -11.20 -25.38
CA ARG A 261 -18.89 -10.24 -24.50
C ARG A 261 -17.82 -9.45 -25.26
N LYS A 262 -17.54 -8.22 -24.82
CA LYS A 262 -16.44 -7.41 -25.34
C LYS A 262 -15.09 -8.00 -24.96
N CYS A 263 -14.10 -7.86 -25.83
CA CYS A 263 -12.72 -8.24 -25.53
C CYS A 263 -12.13 -7.23 -24.52
N TYR A 264 -11.20 -7.68 -23.68
CA TYR A 264 -10.53 -6.81 -22.72
C TYR A 264 -9.10 -6.53 -23.20
N SER A 265 -8.63 -5.29 -23.02
CA SER A 265 -7.35 -4.83 -23.56
C SER A 265 -6.15 -5.67 -23.11
N LYS A 266 -6.16 -6.16 -21.87
CA LYS A 266 -5.10 -7.02 -21.29
C LYS A 266 -5.14 -8.49 -21.80
N GLY A 267 -6.08 -8.86 -22.68
CA GLY A 267 -6.23 -10.24 -23.19
C GLY A 267 -5.46 -10.54 -24.44
N HIS A 268 -5.07 -9.51 -25.15
CA HIS A 268 -4.21 -9.63 -26.30
C HIS A 268 -2.77 -9.73 -25.80
N GLY A 269 -2.16 -10.91 -25.99
CA GLY A 269 -0.76 -11.13 -25.65
C GLY A 269 0.13 -10.31 -26.57
N GLY A 270 0.63 -9.18 -26.08
CA GLY A 270 1.71 -8.41 -26.72
C GLY A 270 1.30 -7.06 -27.30
N ALA A 271 2.19 -6.09 -27.12
CA ALA A 271 2.10 -4.69 -27.54
C ALA A 271 2.19 -4.54 -29.07
N GLY A 272 1.12 -4.90 -29.78
CA GLY A 272 1.07 -4.72 -31.24
C GLY A 272 -0.30 -4.87 -31.88
N PHE A 273 -1.27 -5.47 -31.19
CA PHE A 273 -2.60 -5.72 -31.77
C PHE A 273 -3.68 -5.03 -30.96
N ILE A 274 -4.03 -3.81 -31.39
CA ILE A 274 -5.20 -3.08 -30.89
C ILE A 274 -6.43 -3.70 -31.52
N CYS A 275 -7.19 -4.48 -30.76
CA CYS A 275 -8.47 -4.98 -31.24
C CYS A 275 -9.47 -3.82 -31.31
N LYS A 276 -10.07 -3.61 -32.49
CA LYS A 276 -11.04 -2.52 -32.73
C LYS A 276 -12.41 -2.70 -32.04
N ILE A 277 -12.58 -3.77 -31.26
CA ILE A 277 -13.86 -4.18 -30.64
C ILE A 277 -13.74 -4.24 -29.10
N CYS A 278 -12.56 -3.93 -28.55
CA CYS A 278 -12.33 -3.80 -27.11
C CYS A 278 -12.90 -2.48 -26.56
#